data_AF-A0A952VM75-F1
#
_entry.id   AF-A0A952VM75-F1
#
_cell.length_a   1.000
_cell.length_b   1.000
_cell.length_c   1.000
_cell.angle_alpha   90.00
_cell.angle_beta   90.00
_cell.angle_gamma   90.00
#
_symmetry.space_group_name_H-M   'P 1'
#
loop_
_entity.id
_entity.type
_entity.pdbx_description
1 polymer ?
#
loop_
_entity_poly.entity_id
_entity_poly.type
_entity_poly.pdbx_seq_one_letter_code
_entity_poly.pdbx_strand_id
1 'polypeptide(L)'
;MILQAKQVNAVFGPTSILAVVHVGLFFALSPLALAKSAGEPAAAKPLETVSGVGCYAYGDNETPAQAKQAAQTIAQEKAVRSHRVFVQSASRVKNFQLEDNVIQTASAGMLEQVKVEKEEKKSGQEICVTITAKLSPVSIEEMIQQRINAKDIAQEAAKSKVLSSSSGFGVRVWTNKTDGRFTEGEPLIIYVAPERDGYLRLDYFQADGKVVHLVPNLFSGQVKVKAGQTYVFGDDTSPQHFIIQEPYGNETVKAMLSDQPVQIPNSERPIEDSRDYMNNTKMVTRGVGILGVEQAVSLVTISKAVKEYQEIRK
;
A
#
# COMPACT_ATOMS: atom_id res chain seq x y z
N MET A 1 49.92 13.67 51.34
CA MET A 1 48.67 12.88 51.50
C MET A 1 49.11 11.41 51.57
N ILE A 2 49.29 10.74 52.73
CA ILE A 2 48.28 10.31 53.73
C ILE A 2 47.11 9.60 53.02
N LEU A 3 46.73 8.33 53.25
CA LEU A 3 47.07 7.35 54.29
C LEU A 3 46.77 5.92 53.78
N GLN A 4 47.11 4.95 54.62
CA GLN A 4 47.35 3.53 54.40
C GLN A 4 46.11 2.61 54.38
N ALA A 5 46.38 1.41 53.88
CA ALA A 5 45.65 0.17 54.15
C ALA A 5 45.83 -0.30 55.61
N LYS A 6 44.80 -0.95 56.17
CA LYS A 6 44.78 -1.55 57.51
C LYS A 6 44.58 -3.06 57.38
N GLN A 7 45.55 -3.83 57.85
CA GLN A 7 45.43 -5.26 58.17
C GLN A 7 44.62 -5.46 59.47
N VAL A 8 44.14 -6.68 59.73
CA VAL A 8 44.63 -7.58 60.82
C VAL A 8 43.73 -8.84 60.93
N ASN A 9 44.39 -10.01 60.79
CA ASN A 9 44.34 -11.30 61.54
C ASN A 9 43.07 -11.73 62.32
N ALA A 10 42.79 -13.00 62.63
CA ALA A 10 43.26 -14.38 62.38
C ALA A 10 42.20 -15.27 63.10
N VAL A 11 42.14 -16.61 62.99
CA VAL A 11 42.72 -17.56 63.98
C VAL A 11 42.05 -18.95 63.79
N PHE A 12 42.89 -19.98 63.66
CA PHE A 12 42.82 -21.38 64.13
C PHE A 12 41.66 -22.35 63.76
N GLY A 13 42.06 -23.48 63.17
CA GLY A 13 42.14 -24.74 63.93
C GLY A 13 41.18 -25.88 63.54
N PRO A 14 41.59 -27.16 63.70
CA PRO A 14 41.31 -28.24 62.76
C PRO A 14 40.32 -29.30 63.31
N THR A 15 39.77 -30.17 62.45
CA THR A 15 39.68 -31.64 62.68
C THR A 15 38.93 -32.35 61.56
N SER A 16 39.39 -33.58 61.32
CA SER A 16 39.00 -34.50 60.26
C SER A 16 37.73 -35.33 60.59
N ILE A 17 37.27 -36.02 59.54
CA ILE A 17 36.64 -37.36 59.52
C ILE A 17 35.09 -37.44 59.41
N LEU A 18 34.72 -38.24 58.40
CA LEU A 18 33.56 -39.14 58.24
C LEU A 18 32.40 -38.71 57.32
N ALA A 19 32.19 -39.62 56.37
CA ALA A 19 31.18 -39.64 55.33
C ALA A 19 29.77 -39.85 55.86
N VAL A 20 28.79 -39.26 55.16
CA VAL A 20 27.52 -39.93 54.86
C VAL A 20 27.05 -39.46 53.48
N VAL A 21 27.05 -40.40 52.53
CA VAL A 21 26.30 -40.28 51.27
C VAL A 21 24.82 -40.39 51.64
N HIS A 22 24.04 -39.35 51.33
CA HIS A 22 22.58 -39.45 51.22
C HIS A 22 22.18 -38.91 49.84
N VAL A 23 21.75 -39.84 48.99
CA VAL A 23 21.10 -39.60 47.71
C VAL A 23 19.72 -39.01 48.02
N GLY A 24 19.62 -37.68 47.94
CA GLY A 24 18.35 -36.95 47.97
C GLY A 24 17.85 -36.76 46.53
N LEU A 25 16.89 -37.59 46.12
CA LEU A 25 16.16 -37.49 44.86
C LEU A 25 15.26 -36.24 44.89
N PHE A 26 15.74 -35.12 44.36
CA PHE A 26 14.92 -33.93 44.13
C PHE A 26 14.00 -34.17 42.93
N PHE A 27 12.72 -34.49 43.19
CA PHE A 27 11.64 -34.34 42.22
C PHE A 27 11.43 -32.85 41.97
N ALA A 28 12.03 -32.32 40.89
CA ALA A 28 11.70 -31.00 40.38
C ALA A 28 10.28 -31.05 39.78
N LEU A 29 9.29 -30.57 40.55
CA LEU A 29 7.98 -30.19 40.05
C LEU A 29 8.17 -29.06 39.03
N SER A 30 8.27 -29.44 37.76
CA SER A 30 8.26 -28.50 36.65
C SER A 30 6.87 -27.85 36.59
N PRO A 31 6.76 -26.51 36.60
CA PRO A 31 5.48 -25.89 36.27
C PRO A 31 5.18 -26.23 34.82
N LEU A 32 4.07 -26.95 34.60
CA LEU A 32 3.45 -27.08 33.28
C LEU A 32 3.21 -25.66 32.75
N ALA A 33 4.10 -25.20 31.89
CA ALA A 33 3.82 -24.06 31.04
C ALA A 33 2.63 -24.48 30.18
N LEU A 34 1.46 -23.87 30.42
CA LEU A 34 0.35 -23.90 29.49
C LEU A 34 0.89 -23.40 28.15
N ALA A 35 1.14 -24.32 27.22
CA ALA A 35 1.39 -23.99 25.84
C ALA A 35 0.15 -23.26 25.34
N LYS A 36 0.28 -21.94 25.18
CA LYS A 36 -0.72 -21.09 24.52
C LYS A 36 -0.93 -21.70 23.13
N SER A 37 -2.14 -22.20 22.90
CA SER A 37 -2.51 -22.89 21.67
C SER A 37 -2.12 -22.05 20.46
N ALA A 38 -1.48 -22.70 19.50
CA ALA A 38 -1.24 -22.19 18.16
C ALA A 38 -2.54 -21.56 17.62
N GLY A 39 -2.42 -20.40 17.00
CA GLY A 39 -3.54 -19.60 16.51
C GLY A 39 -4.52 -20.43 15.69
N GLU A 40 -5.81 -20.21 15.94
CA GLU A 40 -6.87 -20.68 15.06
C GLU A 40 -6.51 -20.32 13.61
N PRO A 41 -6.61 -21.27 12.66
CA PRO A 41 -6.47 -20.94 11.25
C PRO A 41 -7.53 -19.89 10.94
N ALA A 42 -7.10 -18.75 10.39
CA ALA A 42 -8.00 -17.71 9.91
C ALA A 42 -9.10 -18.37 9.07
N ALA A 43 -10.35 -18.25 9.50
CA ALA A 43 -11.47 -18.90 8.85
C ALA A 43 -11.45 -18.54 7.35
N ALA A 44 -11.47 -19.56 6.49
CA ALA A 44 -11.49 -19.35 5.04
C ALA A 44 -12.71 -18.50 4.66
N LYS A 45 -12.48 -17.43 3.88
CA LYS A 45 -13.57 -16.54 3.45
C LYS A 45 -14.58 -17.32 2.60
N PRO A 46 -15.89 -17.13 2.79
CA PRO A 46 -16.90 -17.87 2.04
C PRO A 46 -16.82 -17.54 0.54
N LEU A 47 -17.09 -18.55 -0.30
CA LEU A 47 -17.08 -18.47 -1.76
C LEU A 47 -18.48 -18.70 -2.33
N GLU A 48 -18.91 -17.82 -3.24
CA GLU A 48 -20.17 -17.95 -3.97
C GLU A 48 -19.91 -18.26 -5.44
N THR A 49 -20.82 -19.01 -6.07
CA THR A 49 -20.74 -19.26 -7.51
C THR A 49 -21.22 -18.03 -8.27
N VAL A 50 -20.43 -17.58 -9.24
CA VAL A 50 -20.81 -16.56 -10.22
C VAL A 50 -20.72 -17.14 -11.63
N SER A 51 -21.51 -16.58 -12.54
CA SER A 51 -21.50 -16.99 -13.95
C SER A 51 -21.64 -15.77 -14.86
N GLY A 52 -21.11 -15.90 -16.07
CA GLY A 52 -21.14 -14.83 -17.06
C GLY A 52 -21.01 -15.37 -18.48
N VAL A 53 -21.49 -14.57 -19.43
CA VAL A 53 -21.47 -14.91 -20.87
C VAL A 53 -20.85 -13.77 -21.66
N GLY A 54 -19.69 -14.03 -22.27
CA GLY A 54 -18.99 -13.09 -23.12
C GLY A 54 -19.05 -13.54 -24.58
N CYS A 55 -19.27 -12.61 -25.49
CA CYS A 55 -19.20 -12.86 -26.93
C CYS A 55 -18.20 -11.87 -27.53
N TYR A 56 -17.38 -12.36 -28.46
CA TYR A 56 -16.37 -11.59 -29.15
C TYR A 56 -16.39 -11.92 -30.65
N ALA A 57 -16.57 -10.90 -31.47
CA ALA A 57 -16.42 -10.98 -32.91
C ALA A 57 -14.97 -10.67 -33.27
N TYR A 58 -14.33 -11.50 -34.10
CA TYR A 58 -12.92 -11.41 -34.44
C TYR A 58 -12.72 -11.32 -35.95
N GLY A 59 -11.70 -10.57 -36.37
CA GLY A 59 -11.37 -10.39 -37.78
C GLY A 59 -10.32 -11.39 -38.28
N ASP A 60 -9.94 -11.25 -39.55
CA ASP A 60 -8.94 -12.13 -40.20
C ASP A 60 -7.53 -12.04 -39.60
N ASN A 61 -7.24 -10.97 -38.84
CA ASN A 61 -5.95 -10.77 -38.16
C ASN A 61 -5.87 -11.44 -36.77
N GLU A 62 -6.95 -12.06 -36.31
CA GLU A 62 -7.04 -12.68 -34.98
C GLU A 62 -7.34 -14.18 -35.08
N THR A 63 -6.71 -14.96 -34.19
CA THR A 63 -6.96 -16.40 -34.13
C THR A 63 -8.21 -16.72 -33.31
N PRO A 64 -8.89 -17.86 -33.56
CA PRO A 64 -9.98 -18.33 -32.71
C PRO A 64 -9.61 -18.48 -31.23
N ALA A 65 -8.34 -18.76 -30.93
CA ALA A 65 -7.83 -18.85 -29.56
C ALA A 65 -7.79 -17.48 -28.87
N GLN A 66 -7.31 -16.44 -29.57
CA GLN A 66 -7.35 -15.06 -29.07
C GLN A 66 -8.79 -14.58 -28.87
N ALA A 67 -9.67 -14.84 -29.83
CA ALA A 67 -11.09 -14.52 -29.74
C ALA A 67 -11.78 -15.22 -28.56
N LYS A 68 -11.46 -16.49 -28.31
CA LYS A 68 -11.94 -17.23 -27.14
C LYS A 68 -11.44 -16.62 -25.84
N GLN A 69 -10.18 -16.20 -25.78
CA GLN A 69 -9.60 -15.55 -24.60
C GLN A 69 -10.28 -14.20 -24.32
N ALA A 70 -10.51 -13.38 -25.35
CA ALA A 70 -11.27 -12.14 -25.22
C ALA A 70 -12.72 -12.38 -24.76
N ALA A 71 -13.40 -13.38 -25.33
CA ALA A 71 -14.74 -13.79 -24.89
C ALA A 71 -14.76 -14.25 -23.42
N GLN A 72 -13.72 -14.97 -22.95
CA GLN A 72 -13.58 -15.35 -21.54
C GLN A 72 -13.41 -14.12 -20.64
N THR A 73 -12.56 -13.17 -21.02
CA THR A 73 -12.38 -11.90 -20.30
C THR A 73 -13.72 -11.17 -20.15
N ILE A 74 -14.49 -11.03 -21.23
CA ILE A 74 -15.83 -10.41 -21.18
C ILE A 74 -16.78 -11.20 -20.27
N ALA A 75 -16.73 -12.53 -20.32
CA ALA A 75 -17.55 -13.40 -19.48
C ALA A 75 -17.21 -13.22 -17.99
N GLN A 76 -15.93 -13.12 -17.65
CA GLN A 76 -15.43 -12.83 -16.30
C GLN A 76 -15.91 -11.47 -15.79
N GLU A 77 -15.79 -10.40 -16.60
CA GLU A 77 -16.29 -9.07 -16.20
C GLU A 77 -17.79 -9.10 -15.89
N LYS A 78 -18.58 -9.77 -16.73
CA LYS A 78 -20.02 -9.88 -16.51
C LYS A 78 -20.37 -10.72 -15.30
N ALA A 79 -19.59 -11.76 -14.99
CA ALA A 79 -19.75 -12.55 -13.77
C ALA A 79 -19.49 -11.73 -12.51
N VAL A 80 -18.46 -10.87 -12.52
CA VAL A 80 -18.20 -9.94 -11.41
C VAL A 80 -19.30 -8.87 -11.32
N ARG A 81 -19.67 -8.25 -12.45
CA ARG A 81 -20.69 -7.18 -12.50
C ARG A 81 -22.06 -7.65 -12.02
N SER A 82 -22.43 -8.90 -12.27
CA SER A 82 -23.73 -9.47 -11.86
C SER A 82 -23.77 -9.87 -10.39
N HIS A 83 -22.61 -9.95 -9.71
CA HIS A 83 -22.56 -10.32 -8.30
C HIS A 83 -23.19 -9.24 -7.41
N ARG A 84 -23.97 -9.67 -6.41
CA ARG A 84 -24.76 -8.80 -5.52
C ARG A 84 -23.96 -7.65 -4.89
N VAL A 85 -22.72 -7.92 -4.46
CA VAL A 85 -21.85 -6.90 -3.82
C VAL A 85 -21.52 -5.77 -4.80
N PHE A 86 -21.27 -6.11 -6.08
CA PHE A 86 -21.00 -5.10 -7.10
C PHE A 86 -22.27 -4.31 -7.44
N VAL A 87 -23.41 -5.00 -7.62
CA VAL A 87 -24.70 -4.35 -7.87
C VAL A 87 -25.07 -3.35 -6.76
N GLN A 88 -24.89 -3.74 -5.49
CA GLN A 88 -25.16 -2.89 -4.33
C GLN A 88 -24.22 -1.68 -4.22
N SER A 89 -22.99 -1.80 -4.73
CA SER A 89 -21.98 -0.73 -4.67
C SER A 89 -21.85 0.06 -5.98
N ALA A 90 -22.59 -0.30 -7.03
CA ALA A 90 -22.45 0.23 -8.40
C ALA A 90 -22.46 1.76 -8.43
N SER A 91 -23.43 2.41 -7.77
CA SER A 91 -23.50 3.88 -7.72
C SER A 91 -22.30 4.48 -7.02
N ARG A 92 -21.79 3.86 -5.94
CA ARG A 92 -20.64 4.38 -5.20
C ARG A 92 -19.36 4.25 -6.01
N VAL A 93 -19.10 3.10 -6.62
CA VAL A 93 -17.91 2.92 -7.48
C VAL A 93 -17.94 3.82 -8.72
N LYS A 94 -19.13 4.06 -9.30
CA LYS A 94 -19.32 5.03 -10.40
C LYS A 94 -19.03 6.46 -9.98
N ASN A 95 -19.56 6.90 -8.83
CA ASN A 95 -19.33 8.26 -8.32
C ASN A 95 -17.85 8.56 -8.07
N PHE A 96 -17.07 7.55 -7.68
CA PHE A 96 -15.62 7.66 -7.52
C PHE A 96 -14.81 7.37 -8.80
N GLN A 97 -15.48 7.07 -9.94
CA GLN A 97 -14.86 6.74 -11.22
C GLN A 97 -13.95 5.49 -11.14
N LEU A 98 -14.37 4.48 -10.37
CA LEU A 98 -13.61 3.27 -10.08
C LEU A 98 -14.17 2.00 -10.73
N GLU A 99 -15.39 2.05 -11.28
CA GLU A 99 -16.14 0.87 -11.77
C GLU A 99 -15.28 -0.08 -12.61
N ASP A 100 -14.69 0.38 -13.72
CA ASP A 100 -13.92 -0.50 -14.59
C ASP A 100 -12.65 -1.05 -13.91
N ASN A 101 -11.99 -0.24 -13.07
CA ASN A 101 -10.78 -0.66 -12.36
C ASN A 101 -11.09 -1.76 -11.34
N VAL A 102 -12.20 -1.62 -10.60
CA VAL A 102 -12.69 -2.60 -9.63
C VAL A 102 -13.06 -3.90 -10.34
N ILE A 103 -13.82 -3.81 -11.45
CA ILE A 103 -14.23 -4.99 -12.23
C ILE A 103 -13.02 -5.73 -12.79
N GLN A 104 -12.07 -5.02 -13.40
CA GLN A 104 -10.86 -5.63 -13.97
C GLN A 104 -9.99 -6.25 -12.87
N THR A 105 -9.83 -5.59 -11.72
CA THR A 105 -9.09 -6.14 -10.57
C THR A 105 -9.69 -7.45 -10.09
N ALA A 106 -11.01 -7.48 -9.89
CA ALA A 106 -11.70 -8.67 -9.45
C ALA A 106 -11.64 -9.80 -10.50
N SER A 107 -11.81 -9.45 -11.78
CA SER A 107 -11.81 -10.42 -12.87
C SER A 107 -10.42 -11.04 -13.10
N ALA A 108 -9.36 -10.25 -12.93
CA ALA A 108 -7.98 -10.68 -13.16
C ALA A 108 -7.40 -11.53 -12.01
N GLY A 109 -7.85 -11.32 -10.77
CA GLY A 109 -7.17 -11.91 -9.61
C GLY A 109 -8.06 -12.46 -8.49
N MET A 110 -9.38 -12.28 -8.53
CA MET A 110 -10.28 -12.69 -7.43
C MET A 110 -11.27 -13.79 -7.83
N LEU A 111 -11.38 -14.12 -9.12
CA LEU A 111 -12.15 -15.26 -9.59
C LEU A 111 -11.34 -16.54 -9.41
N GLU A 112 -11.86 -17.45 -8.58
CA GLU A 112 -11.28 -18.77 -8.35
C GLU A 112 -12.03 -19.84 -9.16
N GLN A 113 -11.37 -20.96 -9.47
CA GLN A 113 -11.99 -22.13 -10.11
C GLN A 113 -12.79 -21.78 -11.39
N VAL A 114 -12.26 -20.87 -12.22
CA VAL A 114 -12.90 -20.47 -13.48
C VAL A 114 -12.99 -21.69 -14.41
N LYS A 115 -14.21 -22.02 -14.84
CA LYS A 115 -14.51 -23.12 -15.77
C LYS A 115 -15.29 -22.58 -16.95
N VAL A 116 -14.96 -23.05 -18.15
CA VAL A 116 -15.77 -22.84 -19.35
C VAL A 116 -16.82 -23.95 -19.41
N GLU A 117 -18.09 -23.58 -19.24
CA GLU A 117 -19.21 -24.52 -19.33
C GLU A 117 -19.67 -24.71 -20.78
N LYS A 118 -19.60 -23.64 -21.57
CA LYS A 118 -20.09 -23.63 -22.93
C LYS A 118 -19.25 -22.73 -23.81
N GLU A 119 -18.97 -23.21 -25.02
CA GLU A 119 -18.35 -22.45 -26.10
C GLU A 119 -19.21 -22.62 -27.35
N GLU A 120 -19.58 -21.51 -27.97
CA GLU A 120 -20.43 -21.50 -29.16
C GLU A 120 -19.80 -20.61 -30.23
N LYS A 121 -19.62 -21.16 -31.42
CA LYS A 121 -19.27 -20.39 -32.63
C LYS A 121 -20.57 -19.96 -33.30
N LYS A 122 -20.83 -18.66 -33.34
CA LYS A 122 -21.97 -18.07 -34.05
C LYS A 122 -21.59 -17.75 -35.50
N SER A 123 -22.61 -17.54 -36.34
CA SER A 123 -22.40 -17.12 -37.73
C SER A 123 -21.71 -15.74 -37.77
N GLY A 124 -20.68 -15.59 -38.59
CA GLY A 124 -19.99 -14.31 -38.77
C GLY A 124 -18.78 -14.08 -37.86
N GLN A 125 -17.91 -15.10 -37.69
CA GLN A 125 -16.67 -15.02 -36.90
C GLN A 125 -16.90 -14.47 -35.47
N GLU A 126 -17.95 -14.95 -34.78
CA GLU A 126 -18.21 -14.62 -33.37
C GLU A 126 -18.09 -15.89 -32.51
N ILE A 127 -17.38 -15.77 -31.39
CA ILE A 127 -17.29 -16.81 -30.35
C ILE A 127 -17.95 -16.30 -29.09
N CYS A 128 -18.88 -17.09 -28.54
CA CYS A 128 -19.46 -16.87 -27.22
C CYS A 128 -18.98 -17.92 -26.23
N VAL A 129 -18.63 -17.49 -25.02
CA VAL A 129 -18.16 -18.33 -23.92
C VAL A 129 -19.02 -18.08 -22.69
N THR A 130 -19.50 -19.16 -22.08
CA THR A 130 -20.15 -19.16 -20.76
C THR A 130 -19.16 -19.70 -19.74
N ILE A 131 -18.94 -18.95 -18.66
CA ILE A 131 -18.10 -19.39 -17.55
C ILE A 131 -18.90 -19.56 -16.26
N THR A 132 -18.40 -20.44 -15.39
CA THR A 132 -18.68 -20.44 -13.96
C THR A 132 -17.38 -20.19 -13.19
N ALA A 133 -17.47 -19.52 -12.06
CA ALA A 133 -16.34 -19.27 -11.18
C ALA A 133 -16.79 -19.17 -9.72
N LYS A 134 -15.84 -19.17 -8.80
CA LYS A 134 -16.01 -18.89 -7.38
C LYS A 134 -15.48 -17.50 -7.07
N LEU A 135 -16.18 -16.76 -6.23
CA LEU A 135 -15.80 -15.41 -5.85
C LEU A 135 -16.22 -15.16 -4.40
N SER A 136 -15.34 -14.55 -3.60
CA SER A 136 -15.68 -14.24 -2.21
C SER A 136 -16.35 -12.86 -2.08
N PRO A 137 -17.59 -12.79 -1.57
CA PRO A 137 -18.28 -11.51 -1.34
C PRO A 137 -17.50 -10.58 -0.39
N VAL A 138 -16.87 -11.15 0.64
CA VAL A 138 -16.09 -10.42 1.66
C VAL A 138 -14.86 -9.77 1.02
N SER A 139 -14.10 -10.53 0.23
CA SER A 139 -12.92 -9.99 -0.45
C SER A 139 -13.27 -8.89 -1.44
N ILE A 140 -14.38 -9.02 -2.19
CA ILE A 140 -14.84 -7.95 -3.09
C ILE A 140 -15.20 -6.70 -2.29
N GLU A 141 -15.96 -6.85 -1.21
CA GLU A 141 -16.41 -5.72 -0.40
C GLU A 141 -15.21 -4.96 0.19
N GLU A 142 -14.24 -5.67 0.76
CA GLU A 142 -12.99 -5.10 1.26
C GLU A 142 -12.22 -4.37 0.15
N MET A 143 -12.06 -4.99 -1.02
CA MET A 143 -11.37 -4.38 -2.15
C MET A 143 -12.07 -3.09 -2.62
N ILE A 144 -13.40 -3.11 -2.73
CA ILE A 144 -14.18 -1.92 -3.12
C ILE A 144 -14.01 -0.80 -2.11
N GLN A 145 -14.12 -1.11 -0.81
CA GLN A 145 -13.95 -0.12 0.25
C GLN A 145 -12.54 0.47 0.25
N GLN A 146 -11.53 -0.37 0.09
CA GLN A 146 -10.14 0.05 -0.02
C GLN A 146 -9.95 1.00 -1.21
N ARG A 147 -10.46 0.64 -2.41
CA ARG A 147 -10.32 1.49 -3.61
C ARG A 147 -11.01 2.84 -3.45
N ILE A 148 -12.19 2.87 -2.83
CA ILE A 148 -12.90 4.12 -2.55
C ILE A 148 -12.12 4.98 -1.55
N ASN A 149 -11.65 4.39 -0.45
CA ASN A 149 -10.86 5.11 0.55
C ASN A 149 -9.56 5.66 -0.06
N ALA A 150 -8.84 4.86 -0.85
CA ALA A 150 -7.64 5.28 -1.57
C ALA A 150 -7.92 6.48 -2.49
N LYS A 151 -9.01 6.42 -3.25
CA LYS A 151 -9.41 7.50 -4.17
C LYS A 151 -9.75 8.79 -3.43
N ASP A 152 -10.51 8.69 -2.36
CA ASP A 152 -10.90 9.81 -1.49
C ASP A 152 -9.66 10.48 -0.86
N ILE A 153 -8.78 9.68 -0.26
CA ILE A 153 -7.52 10.15 0.34
C ILE A 153 -6.62 10.81 -0.70
N ALA A 154 -6.41 10.19 -1.86
CA ALA A 154 -5.59 10.75 -2.92
C ALA A 154 -6.14 12.10 -3.41
N GLN A 155 -7.46 12.24 -3.54
CA GLN A 155 -8.10 13.50 -3.91
C GLN A 155 -7.94 14.58 -2.84
N GLU A 156 -8.09 14.22 -1.56
CA GLU A 156 -7.91 15.16 -0.44
C GLU A 156 -6.44 15.56 -0.29
N ALA A 157 -5.50 14.62 -0.39
CA ALA A 157 -4.06 14.90 -0.33
C ALA A 157 -3.65 15.87 -1.44
N ALA A 158 -4.15 15.67 -2.66
CA ALA A 158 -3.85 16.52 -3.81
C ALA A 158 -4.44 17.94 -3.70
N LYS A 159 -5.60 18.10 -3.05
CA LYS A 159 -6.32 19.38 -2.97
C LYS A 159 -6.05 20.16 -1.68
N SER A 160 -5.77 19.47 -0.59
CA SER A 160 -5.61 20.06 0.75
C SER A 160 -4.49 21.10 0.75
N LYS A 161 -4.78 22.29 1.26
CA LYS A 161 -3.80 23.35 1.48
C LYS A 161 -3.33 23.34 2.93
N VAL A 162 -2.06 22.96 3.12
CA VAL A 162 -1.37 22.96 4.42
C VAL A 162 -0.60 24.26 4.58
N LEU A 163 0.07 24.71 3.52
CA LEU A 163 0.88 25.91 3.59
C LEU A 163 0.07 27.14 3.15
N SER A 164 0.32 28.25 3.84
CA SER A 164 -0.17 29.56 3.43
C SER A 164 0.67 30.01 2.24
N SER A 165 0.01 30.14 1.08
CA SER A 165 0.68 30.47 -0.18
C SER A 165 1.52 31.73 -0.02
N SER A 166 2.78 31.61 -0.37
CA SER A 166 3.72 32.73 -0.43
C SER A 166 3.93 33.05 -1.91
N SER A 167 3.56 34.26 -2.29
CA SER A 167 3.62 34.69 -3.69
C SER A 167 5.07 34.74 -4.18
N GLY A 168 5.30 34.29 -5.42
CA GLY A 168 6.55 34.55 -6.15
C GLY A 168 7.56 33.41 -6.25
N PHE A 169 7.26 32.21 -5.76
CA PHE A 169 8.10 31.01 -5.95
C PHE A 169 7.25 29.73 -5.91
N GLY A 170 7.81 28.61 -6.37
CA GLY A 170 7.14 27.31 -6.40
C GLY A 170 8.02 26.14 -5.92
N VAL A 171 7.39 24.97 -5.84
CA VAL A 171 8.07 23.67 -5.76
C VAL A 171 7.51 22.80 -6.86
N ARG A 172 8.38 22.24 -7.69
CA ARG A 172 8.00 21.26 -8.71
C ARG A 172 8.25 19.86 -8.18
N VAL A 173 7.27 18.98 -8.35
CA VAL A 173 7.36 17.54 -8.06
C VAL A 173 6.82 16.76 -9.25
N TRP A 174 7.54 15.73 -9.66
CA TRP A 174 7.16 14.82 -10.75
C TRP A 174 7.78 13.44 -10.52
N THR A 175 7.39 12.46 -11.33
CA THR A 175 7.95 11.11 -11.27
C THR A 175 8.63 10.72 -12.58
N ASN A 176 9.29 9.56 -12.60
CA ASN A 176 9.83 8.96 -13.83
C ASN A 176 8.77 8.58 -14.88
N LYS A 177 7.46 8.67 -14.58
CA LYS A 177 6.39 8.39 -15.54
C LYS A 177 5.43 9.57 -15.65
N THR A 178 5.43 10.22 -16.80
CA THR A 178 4.63 11.43 -17.06
C THR A 178 3.12 11.17 -17.08
N ASP A 179 2.69 9.94 -17.32
CA ASP A 179 1.29 9.54 -17.28
C ASP A 179 0.80 9.17 -15.86
N GLY A 180 1.71 9.12 -14.87
CA GLY A 180 1.41 8.75 -13.49
C GLY A 180 0.97 7.30 -13.30
N ARG A 181 1.13 6.43 -14.32
CA ARG A 181 0.63 5.05 -14.28
C ARG A 181 1.77 4.07 -14.06
N PHE A 182 1.68 3.31 -12.98
CA PHE A 182 2.69 2.34 -12.63
C PHE A 182 2.12 0.93 -12.54
N THR A 183 2.93 -0.04 -12.94
CA THR A 183 2.66 -1.47 -12.77
C THR A 183 3.55 -2.01 -11.66
N GLU A 184 3.04 -3.00 -10.93
CA GLU A 184 3.83 -3.84 -10.04
C GLU A 184 5.23 -4.19 -10.57
N GLY A 185 6.22 -4.01 -9.70
CA GLY A 185 7.64 -4.23 -9.99
C GLY A 185 8.34 -3.07 -10.71
N GLU A 186 7.62 -2.05 -11.18
CA GLU A 186 8.25 -0.85 -11.75
C GLU A 186 8.86 0.02 -10.63
N PRO A 187 10.02 0.67 -10.88
CA PRO A 187 10.59 1.62 -9.94
C PRO A 187 9.80 2.93 -9.93
N LEU A 188 9.57 3.48 -8.74
CA LEU A 188 9.05 4.82 -8.53
C LEU A 188 10.21 5.76 -8.19
N ILE A 189 10.53 6.67 -9.10
CA ILE A 189 11.52 7.73 -8.86
C ILE A 189 10.78 9.05 -8.77
N ILE A 190 10.99 9.78 -7.67
CA ILE A 190 10.38 11.08 -7.41
C ILE A 190 11.44 12.15 -7.54
N TYR A 191 11.09 13.23 -8.23
CA TYR A 191 11.94 14.39 -8.41
C TYR A 191 11.30 15.59 -7.74
N VAL A 192 12.09 16.37 -6.99
CA VAL A 192 11.64 17.62 -6.37
C VAL A 192 12.61 18.74 -6.72
N ALA A 193 12.11 19.81 -7.33
CA ALA A 193 12.89 21.02 -7.64
C ALA A 193 12.27 22.23 -6.95
N PRO A 194 12.85 22.71 -5.83
CA PRO A 194 12.43 23.94 -5.18
C PRO A 194 12.96 25.18 -5.93
N GLU A 195 12.16 26.24 -5.99
CA GLU A 195 12.56 27.53 -6.58
C GLU A 195 13.19 28.48 -5.55
N ARG A 196 13.19 28.10 -4.27
CA ARG A 196 13.87 28.82 -3.19
C ARG A 196 14.48 27.85 -2.16
N ASP A 197 15.40 28.36 -1.36
CA ASP A 197 15.85 27.67 -0.17
C ASP A 197 14.69 27.51 0.82
N GLY A 198 14.63 26.35 1.49
CA GLY A 198 13.58 26.07 2.45
C GLY A 198 13.67 24.69 3.09
N TYR A 199 12.61 24.33 3.80
CA TYR A 199 12.44 23.06 4.46
C TYR A 199 11.48 22.18 3.65
N LEU A 200 11.97 21.02 3.20
CA LEU A 200 11.17 20.07 2.44
C LEU A 200 10.50 19.07 3.38
N ARG A 201 9.21 18.83 3.14
CA ARG A 201 8.49 17.64 3.57
C ARG A 201 7.95 16.93 2.33
N LEU A 202 8.09 15.61 2.30
CA LEU A 202 7.67 14.79 1.17
C LEU A 202 6.89 13.59 1.71
N ASP A 203 5.60 13.56 1.41
CA ASP A 203 4.66 12.56 1.91
C ASP A 203 4.12 11.71 0.76
N TYR A 204 4.02 10.40 0.96
CA TYR A 204 3.52 9.44 -0.01
C TYR A 204 2.28 8.73 0.54
N PHE A 205 1.11 9.11 0.03
CA PHE A 205 -0.19 8.55 0.36
C PHE A 205 -0.44 7.30 -0.48
N GLN A 206 -0.59 6.15 0.17
CA GLN A 206 -0.69 4.82 -0.44
C GLN A 206 -2.15 4.35 -0.58
N ALA A 207 -2.35 3.31 -1.39
CA ALA A 207 -3.67 2.78 -1.70
C ALA A 207 -4.34 1.97 -0.57
N ASP A 208 -3.65 1.70 0.54
CA ASP A 208 -4.26 1.17 1.78
C ASP A 208 -4.71 2.27 2.74
N GLY A 209 -4.56 3.54 2.36
CA GLY A 209 -4.90 4.67 3.21
C GLY A 209 -3.82 5.00 4.24
N LYS A 210 -2.61 4.46 4.11
CA LYS A 210 -1.45 4.93 4.88
C LYS A 210 -0.73 6.08 4.18
N VAL A 211 -0.04 6.89 4.96
CA VAL A 211 0.92 7.88 4.47
C VAL A 211 2.31 7.52 4.96
N VAL A 212 3.29 7.55 4.06
CA VAL A 212 4.70 7.36 4.35
C VAL A 212 5.40 8.71 4.24
N HIS A 213 6.10 9.12 5.29
CA HIS A 213 6.82 10.40 5.30
C HIS A 213 8.23 10.17 4.77
N LEU A 214 8.43 10.35 3.46
CA LEU A 214 9.72 10.17 2.80
C LEU A 214 10.77 11.16 3.35
N VAL A 215 10.38 12.43 3.49
CA VAL A 215 11.16 13.47 4.19
C VAL A 215 10.29 13.98 5.34
N PRO A 216 10.74 13.98 6.60
CA PRO A 216 12.12 13.86 7.06
C PRO A 216 12.59 12.42 7.41
N ASN A 217 11.78 11.37 7.23
CA ASN A 217 12.12 10.08 7.84
C ASN A 217 13.07 9.24 6.99
N LEU A 218 12.64 8.77 5.81
CA LEU A 218 13.48 7.93 4.95
C LEU A 218 14.70 8.69 4.38
N PHE A 219 14.58 10.02 4.24
CA PHE A 219 15.59 10.91 3.67
C PHE A 219 15.88 12.09 4.63
N SER A 220 16.28 11.79 5.86
CA SER A 220 16.53 12.78 6.92
C SER A 220 17.61 13.82 6.61
N GLY A 221 18.56 13.49 5.72
CA GLY A 221 19.57 14.44 5.25
C GLY A 221 19.02 15.53 4.30
N GLN A 222 17.80 15.38 3.79
CA GLN A 222 17.23 16.26 2.75
C GLN A 222 16.10 17.16 3.27
N VAL A 223 16.10 17.41 4.58
CA VAL A 223 15.12 18.32 5.22
C VAL A 223 15.36 19.77 4.80
N LYS A 224 16.61 20.20 4.58
CA LYS A 224 16.97 21.53 4.07
C LYS A 224 17.35 21.43 2.60
N VAL A 225 16.64 22.16 1.75
CA VAL A 225 16.85 22.14 0.30
C VAL A 225 17.26 23.49 -0.24
N LYS A 226 17.96 23.49 -1.37
CA LYS A 226 18.53 24.67 -2.04
C LYS A 226 17.81 24.98 -3.34
N ALA A 227 17.59 26.27 -3.58
CA ALA A 227 16.97 26.77 -4.81
C ALA A 227 17.71 26.25 -6.05
N GLY A 228 16.97 25.81 -7.07
CA GLY A 228 17.51 25.40 -8.36
C GLY A 228 18.19 24.01 -8.39
N GLN A 229 18.36 23.35 -7.24
CA GLN A 229 18.84 21.97 -7.18
C GLN A 229 17.66 20.99 -7.32
N THR A 230 17.76 20.00 -8.21
CA THR A 230 16.78 18.90 -8.25
C THR A 230 17.21 17.79 -7.30
N TYR A 231 16.32 17.42 -6.39
CA TYR A 231 16.45 16.30 -5.47
C TYR A 231 15.76 15.08 -6.07
N VAL A 232 16.41 13.92 -5.97
CA VAL A 232 15.94 12.66 -6.54
C VAL A 232 15.77 11.66 -5.39
N PHE A 233 14.63 10.98 -5.38
CA PHE A 233 14.28 9.98 -4.36
C PHE A 233 13.89 8.67 -5.06
N GLY A 234 14.50 7.57 -4.66
CA GLY A 234 14.15 6.23 -5.14
C GLY A 234 14.95 5.73 -6.35
N ASP A 235 15.91 6.52 -6.85
CA ASP A 235 16.83 6.11 -7.91
C ASP A 235 17.99 5.23 -7.40
N ASP A 236 18.82 4.73 -8.30
CA ASP A 236 19.93 3.83 -7.96
C ASP A 236 20.97 4.45 -7.01
N THR A 237 21.02 5.79 -6.92
CA THR A 237 21.94 6.53 -6.03
C THR A 237 21.32 6.87 -4.67
N SER A 238 20.02 6.66 -4.50
CA SER A 238 19.30 6.92 -3.26
C SER A 238 19.62 5.87 -2.18
N PRO A 239 19.63 6.25 -0.89
CA PRO A 239 19.77 5.29 0.21
C PRO A 239 18.60 4.30 0.29
N GLN A 240 17.44 4.68 -0.25
CA GLN A 240 16.24 3.87 -0.30
C GLN A 240 15.67 3.89 -1.72
N HIS A 241 15.40 2.70 -2.25
CA HIS A 241 14.70 2.49 -3.53
C HIS A 241 13.21 2.26 -3.30
N PHE A 242 12.39 2.68 -4.26
CA PHE A 242 10.95 2.42 -4.23
C PHE A 242 10.54 1.56 -5.41
N ILE A 243 9.93 0.41 -5.10
CA ILE A 243 9.35 -0.50 -6.08
C ILE A 243 7.85 -0.56 -5.83
N ILE A 244 7.07 -0.45 -6.91
CA ILE A 244 5.62 -0.54 -6.83
C ILE A 244 5.21 -1.97 -6.45
N GLN A 245 4.49 -2.08 -5.34
CA GLN A 245 4.05 -3.33 -4.75
C GLN A 245 2.62 -3.16 -4.20
N GLU A 246 2.01 -4.25 -3.75
CA GLU A 246 0.72 -4.17 -3.08
C GLU A 246 0.78 -3.29 -1.83
N PRO A 247 -0.28 -2.53 -1.52
CA PRO A 247 -1.58 -2.49 -2.20
C PRO A 247 -1.61 -1.55 -3.40
N TYR A 248 -2.39 -1.91 -4.43
CA TYR A 248 -2.52 -1.12 -5.66
C TYR A 248 -3.75 -0.20 -5.66
N GLY A 249 -3.64 0.99 -6.25
CA GLY A 249 -4.76 1.92 -6.39
C GLY A 249 -4.37 3.36 -6.68
N ASN A 250 -5.22 4.27 -6.23
CA ASN A 250 -4.97 5.70 -6.32
C ASN A 250 -4.05 6.11 -5.17
N GLU A 251 -2.96 6.78 -5.54
CA GLU A 251 -1.92 7.18 -4.62
C GLU A 251 -1.52 8.63 -4.91
N THR A 252 -0.78 9.26 -4.00
CA THR A 252 -0.35 10.65 -4.18
C THR A 252 0.99 10.90 -3.50
N VAL A 253 1.90 11.55 -4.21
CA VAL A 253 3.11 12.15 -3.63
C VAL A 253 2.87 13.63 -3.43
N LYS A 254 3.05 14.13 -2.21
CA LYS A 254 2.88 15.55 -1.87
C LYS A 254 4.19 16.14 -1.37
N ALA A 255 4.67 17.15 -2.07
CA ALA A 255 5.82 17.96 -1.66
C ALA A 255 5.32 19.26 -1.02
N MET A 256 5.88 19.59 0.14
CA MET A 256 5.65 20.82 0.87
C MET A 256 7.00 21.49 1.11
N LEU A 257 7.12 22.75 0.68
CA LEU A 257 8.30 23.58 0.86
C LEU A 257 7.94 24.80 1.68
N SER A 258 8.50 24.90 2.89
CA SER A 258 8.23 26.00 3.83
C SER A 258 9.48 26.80 4.17
N ASP A 259 9.29 28.01 4.68
CA ASP A 259 10.38 28.86 5.16
C ASP A 259 10.96 28.43 6.52
N GLN A 260 10.15 27.75 7.33
CA GLN A 260 10.50 27.17 8.63
C GLN A 260 10.08 25.69 8.68
N PRO A 261 10.70 24.86 9.53
CA PRO A 261 10.28 23.47 9.70
C PRO A 261 8.80 23.37 10.10
N VAL A 262 8.02 22.58 9.36
CA VAL A 262 6.62 22.29 9.69
C VAL A 262 6.58 21.19 10.75
N GLN A 263 6.06 21.51 11.93
CA GLN A 263 5.75 20.52 12.96
C GLN A 263 4.27 20.19 12.92
N ILE A 264 3.95 18.92 12.64
CA ILE A 264 2.57 18.43 12.64
C ILE A 264 2.35 17.70 13.96
N PRO A 265 1.36 18.14 14.78
CA PRO A 265 1.06 17.49 16.04
C PRO A 265 0.79 16.00 15.85
N ASN A 266 1.33 15.17 16.74
CA ASN A 266 1.16 13.71 16.72
C ASN A 266 1.61 13.03 15.41
N SER A 267 2.53 13.64 14.64
CA SER A 267 3.04 13.11 13.36
C SER A 267 4.57 12.96 13.39
N GLU A 268 5.03 12.02 14.22
CA GLU A 268 6.45 11.69 14.40
C GLU A 268 6.82 10.32 13.83
N ARG A 269 5.82 9.51 13.47
CA ARG A 269 6.05 8.14 12.98
C ARG A 269 6.45 8.16 11.51
N PRO A 270 7.23 7.18 11.02
CA PRO A 270 7.52 7.06 9.58
C PRO A 270 6.30 6.78 8.69
N ILE A 271 5.30 6.08 9.25
CA ILE A 271 4.09 5.65 8.56
C ILE A 271 2.88 5.90 9.48
N GLU A 272 1.83 6.49 8.92
CA GLU A 272 0.61 6.88 9.66
C GLU A 272 -0.66 6.54 8.88
N ASP A 273 -1.82 6.57 9.55
CA ASP A 273 -3.10 6.60 8.85
C ASP A 273 -3.27 7.98 8.17
N SER A 274 -3.66 7.97 6.89
CA SER A 274 -3.71 9.20 6.10
C SER A 274 -4.80 10.17 6.59
N ARG A 275 -5.94 9.66 7.08
CA ARG A 275 -7.03 10.52 7.55
C ARG A 275 -6.64 11.19 8.85
N ASP A 276 -6.05 10.45 9.77
CA ASP A 276 -5.53 11.01 11.02
C ASP A 276 -4.45 12.06 10.74
N TYR A 277 -3.51 11.74 9.86
CA TYR A 277 -2.46 12.66 9.44
C TYR A 277 -3.02 13.95 8.82
N MET A 278 -3.97 13.84 7.88
CA MET A 278 -4.60 15.01 7.25
C MET A 278 -5.39 15.85 8.26
N ASN A 279 -6.06 15.21 9.24
CA ASN A 279 -6.75 15.92 10.30
C ASN A 279 -5.79 16.71 11.19
N ASN A 280 -4.67 16.09 11.60
CA ASN A 280 -3.62 16.76 12.38
C ASN A 280 -3.00 17.92 11.60
N THR A 281 -2.79 17.73 10.30
CA THR A 281 -2.24 18.76 9.41
C THR A 281 -3.16 19.98 9.31
N LYS A 282 -4.48 19.78 9.25
CA LYS A 282 -5.49 20.85 9.29
C LYS A 282 -5.50 21.62 10.62
N MET A 283 -4.98 21.06 11.71
CA MET A 283 -4.86 21.78 12.99
C MET A 283 -3.72 22.79 12.95
N VAL A 284 -2.63 22.49 12.22
CA VAL A 284 -1.49 23.40 12.04
C VAL A 284 -1.92 24.68 11.34
N THR A 285 -2.81 24.59 10.36
CA THR A 285 -3.26 25.74 9.56
C THR A 285 -4.33 26.61 10.23
N ARG A 286 -4.85 26.18 11.39
CA ARG A 286 -5.86 26.93 12.13
C ARG A 286 -5.20 28.03 12.96
N GLY A 287 -5.16 29.24 12.40
CA GLY A 287 -4.73 30.45 13.12
C GLY A 287 -3.22 30.70 13.14
N VAL A 288 -2.40 29.79 12.61
CA VAL A 288 -0.96 29.99 12.37
C VAL A 288 -0.66 29.60 10.91
N GLY A 289 -0.38 30.60 10.08
CA GLY A 289 -0.02 30.36 8.68
C GLY A 289 1.47 30.09 8.55
N ILE A 290 1.86 28.86 8.19
CA ILE A 290 3.23 28.59 7.77
C ILE A 290 3.36 29.02 6.31
N LEU A 291 4.28 29.94 6.04
CA LEU A 291 4.50 30.42 4.67
C LEU A 291 5.23 29.36 3.86
N GLY A 292 4.68 29.05 2.69
CA GLY A 292 5.33 28.15 1.77
C GLY A 292 4.48 27.83 0.57
N VAL A 293 4.88 26.77 -0.11
CA VAL A 293 4.27 26.27 -1.34
C VAL A 293 4.24 24.76 -1.32
N GLU A 294 3.24 24.20 -1.99
CA GLU A 294 3.02 22.77 -2.02
C GLU A 294 2.47 22.34 -3.37
N GLN A 295 2.89 21.17 -3.80
CA GLN A 295 2.41 20.54 -5.01
C GLN A 295 2.29 19.04 -4.78
N ALA A 296 1.31 18.44 -5.44
CA ALA A 296 1.06 17.02 -5.38
C ALA A 296 1.06 16.40 -6.79
N VAL A 297 1.50 15.15 -6.88
CA VAL A 297 1.43 14.30 -8.07
C VAL A 297 0.56 13.10 -7.73
N SER A 298 -0.51 12.91 -8.49
CA SER A 298 -1.35 11.72 -8.37
C SER A 298 -0.76 10.56 -9.16
N LEU A 299 -0.80 9.37 -8.58
CA LEU A 299 -0.34 8.13 -9.19
C LEU A 299 -1.50 7.12 -9.24
N VAL A 300 -1.43 6.22 -10.22
CA VAL A 300 -2.30 5.03 -10.29
C VAL A 300 -1.42 3.81 -10.43
N THR A 301 -1.48 2.91 -9.44
CA THR A 301 -0.75 1.65 -9.41
C THR A 301 -1.69 0.49 -9.72
N ILE A 302 -1.21 -0.49 -10.50
CA ILE A 302 -1.94 -1.73 -10.83
C ILE A 302 -1.01 -2.94 -10.72
N SER A 303 -1.59 -4.12 -10.46
CA SER A 303 -0.84 -5.38 -10.50
C SER A 303 -0.49 -5.78 -11.94
N LYS A 304 0.50 -6.67 -12.11
CA LYS A 304 0.81 -7.27 -13.41
C LYS A 304 -0.40 -8.02 -13.99
N ALA A 305 -1.12 -8.77 -13.15
CA ALA A 305 -2.33 -9.48 -13.54
C ALA A 305 -3.39 -8.54 -14.17
N VAL A 306 -3.61 -7.36 -13.58
CA VAL A 306 -4.56 -6.38 -14.15
C VAL A 306 -4.05 -5.81 -15.47
N LYS A 307 -2.74 -5.56 -15.61
CA LYS A 307 -2.15 -5.09 -16.87
C LYS A 307 -2.31 -6.12 -17.98
N GLU A 308 -1.96 -7.37 -17.71
CA GLU A 308 -2.12 -8.49 -18.67
C GLU A 308 -3.58 -8.65 -19.07
N TYR A 309 -4.50 -8.56 -18.11
CA TYR A 309 -5.94 -8.58 -18.34
C TYR A 309 -6.41 -7.45 -19.28
N GLN A 310 -5.88 -6.23 -19.11
CA GLN A 310 -6.21 -5.08 -19.95
C GLN A 310 -5.70 -5.21 -21.38
N GLU A 311 -4.53 -5.82 -21.59
CA GLU A 311 -3.98 -6.02 -22.95
C GLU A 311 -4.74 -7.08 -23.74
N ILE A 312 -5.28 -8.13 -23.08
CA ILE A 312 -6.13 -9.13 -23.73
C ILE A 312 -7.44 -8.53 -24.26
N ARG A 313 -7.91 -7.44 -23.64
CA ARG A 313 -9.18 -6.79 -23.97
C ARG A 313 -9.08 -5.82 -25.15
N LYS A 314 -7.88 -5.35 -25.50
CA LYS A 314 -7.66 -4.38 -26.59
C LYS A 314 -7.59 -5.08 -27.94
#